data_AF-A0A2E7HH54-F1
#
_entry.id   AF-A0A2E7HH54-F1
#
_cell.length_a   1.000
_cell.length_b   1.000
_cell.length_c   1.000
_cell.angle_alpha   90.00
_cell.angle_beta   90.00
_cell.angle_gamma   90.00
#
_symmetry.space_group_name_H-M   'P 1'
#
loop_
_entity.id
_entity.type
_entity.pdbx_description
1 polymer ?
#
loop_
_entity_poly.entity_id
_entity_poly.type
_entity_poly.pdbx_seq_one_letter_code
_entity_poly.pdbx_strand_id
1 'polypeptide(L)'
;MWVYRHRNSGAGVEAHTDDASVTFNFWITEDDAKLDSDHGGLVVYAKEQPLDWDWNNINLRKNAPDVKARIANFLEDAEAVTIPHRANRAVLFHSNLFHMSDRFNFLDGFQNRRTNITLLFGERGH
;
A
#
# COMPACT_ATOMS: atom_id res chain seq x y z
N MET A 1 -5.37 10.42 -9.45
CA MET A 1 -3.92 10.08 -9.47
C MET A 1 -3.24 10.80 -8.33
N TRP A 2 -2.32 10.13 -7.64
CA TRP A 2 -1.40 10.76 -6.69
C TRP A 2 -0.03 10.10 -6.73
N VAL A 3 0.98 10.80 -6.21
CA VAL A 3 2.36 10.33 -6.11
C VAL A 3 2.79 10.44 -4.67
N TYR A 4 3.46 9.40 -4.18
CA TYR A 4 3.99 9.40 -2.82
C TYR A 4 5.44 8.98 -2.82
N ARG A 5 6.27 9.91 -2.35
CA ARG A 5 7.70 9.75 -2.22
C ARG A 5 8.05 9.68 -0.75
N HIS A 6 8.57 8.52 -0.34
CA HIS A 6 8.90 8.26 1.04
C HIS A 6 10.19 8.96 1.50
N ARG A 7 10.53 8.79 2.78
CA ARG A 7 11.91 8.90 3.24
C ARG A 7 12.74 7.74 2.65
N ASN A 8 14.02 7.67 2.98
CA ASN A 8 14.92 6.59 2.59
C ASN A 8 14.53 5.24 3.23
N SER A 9 14.06 5.24 4.48
CA SER A 9 13.60 4.03 5.16
C SER A 9 12.32 4.27 5.98
N GLY A 10 11.60 3.19 6.27
CA GLY A 10 10.39 3.25 7.11
C GLY A 10 9.54 1.98 7.06
N ALA A 11 8.52 1.95 7.93
CA ALA A 11 7.60 0.82 8.05
C ALA A 11 6.53 0.74 6.95
N GLY A 12 6.44 1.77 6.09
CA GLY A 12 5.41 1.84 5.05
C GLY A 12 4.19 2.67 5.44
N VAL A 13 3.09 2.46 4.73
CA VAL A 13 1.77 3.06 4.98
C VAL A 13 0.90 1.95 5.51
N GLU A 14 0.24 2.17 6.65
CA GLU A 14 -0.64 1.19 7.30
C GLU A 14 -1.73 0.64 6.38
N ALA A 15 -2.23 -0.55 6.69
CA ALA A 15 -3.27 -1.22 5.90
C ALA A 15 -4.52 -0.36 5.73
N HIS A 16 -4.99 -0.25 4.49
CA HIS A 16 -6.18 0.51 4.10
C HIS A 16 -6.75 -0.01 2.78
N THR A 17 -7.85 0.60 2.33
CA THR A 17 -8.44 0.39 1.01
C THR A 17 -8.59 1.72 0.30
N ASP A 18 -8.68 1.70 -1.02
CA ASP A 18 -8.92 2.89 -1.83
C ASP A 18 -10.42 3.05 -2.12
N ASP A 19 -10.87 4.30 -2.26
CA ASP A 19 -12.23 4.63 -2.68
C ASP A 19 -12.34 4.61 -4.22
N ALA A 20 -12.24 3.41 -4.79
CA ALA A 20 -12.37 3.15 -6.23
C ALA A 20 -12.81 1.69 -6.47
N SER A 21 -12.98 1.26 -7.73
CA SER A 21 -13.14 -0.16 -8.08
C SER A 21 -11.78 -0.85 -8.26
N VAL A 22 -10.85 -0.18 -8.93
CA VAL A 22 -9.53 -0.74 -9.28
C VAL A 22 -8.41 0.26 -9.02
N THR A 23 -7.34 -0.24 -8.38
CA THR A 23 -6.12 0.51 -8.09
C THR A 23 -4.98 0.00 -8.97
N PHE A 24 -4.23 0.93 -9.57
CA PHE A 24 -3.00 0.67 -10.30
C PHE A 24 -1.84 1.39 -9.62
N ASN A 25 -0.93 0.62 -9.03
CA ASN A 25 0.30 1.10 -8.40
C ASN A 25 1.52 0.74 -9.24
N PHE A 26 2.46 1.66 -9.40
CA PHE A 26 3.76 1.36 -10.00
C PHE A 26 4.88 2.21 -9.39
N TRP A 27 6.10 1.70 -9.51
CA TRP A 27 7.30 2.32 -8.96
C TRP A 27 8.27 2.77 -10.05
N ILE A 28 8.81 3.97 -9.85
CA ILE A 28 9.74 4.61 -10.79
C ILE A 28 11.15 4.77 -10.24
N THR A 29 11.37 4.46 -8.96
CA THR A 29 12.72 4.47 -8.37
C THR A 29 13.51 3.31 -8.94
N GLU A 30 14.77 3.51 -9.27
CA GLU A 30 15.61 2.45 -9.83
C GLU A 30 15.93 1.35 -8.81
N ASP A 31 16.18 0.14 -9.31
CA ASP A 31 16.39 -1.04 -8.45
C ASP A 31 17.71 -1.00 -7.68
N ASP A 32 18.72 -0.29 -8.19
CA ASP A 32 20.03 -0.09 -7.56
C ASP A 32 19.96 0.82 -6.31
N ALA A 33 18.87 1.56 -6.15
CA ALA A 33 18.61 2.36 -4.96
C ALA A 33 18.16 1.52 -3.76
N LYS A 34 17.75 0.26 -3.95
CA LYS A 34 17.28 -0.62 -2.86
C LYS A 34 18.45 -1.17 -2.04
N LEU A 35 18.30 -1.11 -0.72
CA LEU A 35 19.19 -1.80 0.22
C LEU A 35 18.61 -3.14 0.71
N ASP A 36 17.35 -3.39 0.41
CA ASP A 36 16.64 -4.64 0.70
C ASP A 36 15.85 -5.04 -0.56
N SER A 37 16.23 -6.14 -1.20
CA SER A 37 15.65 -6.56 -2.49
C SER A 37 14.28 -7.23 -2.36
N ASP A 38 13.97 -7.76 -1.18
CA ASP A 38 12.79 -8.59 -0.96
C ASP A 38 11.59 -7.77 -0.46
N HIS A 39 11.80 -6.46 -0.28
CA HIS A 39 10.85 -5.54 0.34
C HIS A 39 10.64 -4.25 -0.46
N GLY A 40 9.91 -3.32 0.13
CA GLY A 40 9.71 -1.96 -0.36
C GLY A 40 8.64 -1.79 -1.43
N GLY A 41 7.91 -2.85 -1.78
CA GLY A 41 6.78 -2.75 -2.70
C GLY A 41 5.45 -2.61 -1.95
N LEU A 42 4.56 -3.58 -2.13
CA LEU A 42 3.18 -3.57 -1.64
C LEU A 42 2.85 -4.91 -0.99
N VAL A 43 2.10 -4.91 0.10
CA VAL A 43 1.44 -6.11 0.62
C VAL A 43 -0.06 -5.97 0.34
N VAL A 44 -0.65 -6.97 -0.30
CA VAL A 44 -2.09 -7.04 -0.59
C VAL A 44 -2.67 -8.22 0.16
N TYR A 45 -3.68 -7.96 0.96
CA TYR A 45 -4.45 -8.98 1.67
C TYR A 45 -5.64 -9.38 0.81
N ALA A 46 -5.87 -10.68 0.63
CA ALA A 46 -7.03 -11.24 -0.06
C ALA A 46 -8.30 -11.14 0.80
N LYS A 47 -8.54 -9.96 1.39
CA LYS A 47 -9.67 -9.66 2.26
C LYS A 47 -10.13 -8.23 2.00
N GLU A 48 -11.39 -8.11 1.61
CA GLU A 48 -12.00 -6.82 1.32
C GLU A 48 -12.46 -6.11 2.60
N GLN A 49 -12.43 -4.78 2.58
CA GLN A 49 -13.08 -4.01 3.63
C GLN A 49 -14.61 -4.16 3.52
N PRO A 50 -15.30 -4.56 4.62
CA PRO A 50 -16.76 -4.61 4.63
C PRO A 50 -17.38 -3.26 4.23
N LEU A 51 -18.45 -3.30 3.44
CA LEU A 51 -19.10 -2.08 2.93
C LEU A 51 -19.84 -1.30 4.01
N ASP A 52 -20.19 -1.95 5.12
CA ASP A 52 -20.81 -1.35 6.30
C ASP A 52 -19.80 -0.65 7.23
N TRP A 53 -18.49 -0.81 6.99
CA TRP A 53 -17.48 -0.03 7.69
C TRP A 53 -17.43 1.40 7.12
N ASP A 54 -17.40 2.40 8.00
CA ASP A 54 -17.13 3.78 7.62
C ASP A 54 -15.73 3.90 7.01
N TRP A 55 -15.69 3.97 5.68
CA TRP A 55 -14.45 4.04 4.91
C TRP A 55 -13.60 5.24 5.29
N ASN A 56 -14.22 6.42 5.48
CA ASN A 56 -13.51 7.65 5.84
C ASN A 56 -12.88 7.52 7.23
N ASN A 57 -13.62 6.97 8.19
CA ASN A 57 -13.10 6.75 9.54
C ASN A 57 -11.88 5.82 9.53
N ILE A 58 -11.99 4.68 8.85
CA ILE A 58 -10.90 3.71 8.72
C ILE A 58 -9.67 4.38 8.07
N ASN A 59 -9.85 5.06 6.93
CA ASN A 59 -8.74 5.64 6.19
C ASN A 59 -8.05 6.82 6.88
N LEU A 60 -8.81 7.69 7.55
CA LEU A 60 -8.27 8.85 8.26
C LEU A 60 -7.61 8.46 9.60
N ARG A 61 -8.11 7.41 10.24
CA ARG A 61 -7.65 6.98 11.56
C ARG A 61 -6.83 5.69 11.55
N LYS A 62 -6.41 5.16 10.41
CA LYS A 62 -5.61 3.92 10.31
C LYS A 62 -4.35 3.87 11.18
N ASN A 63 -3.79 5.02 11.54
CA ASN A 63 -2.63 5.11 12.46
C ASN A 63 -3.01 5.15 13.95
N ALA A 64 -4.28 5.36 14.29
CA ALA A 64 -4.76 5.36 15.67
C ALA A 64 -4.73 3.93 16.22
N PRO A 65 -4.26 3.70 17.47
CA PRO A 65 -4.07 2.35 18.00
C PRO A 65 -5.32 1.47 17.96
N ASP A 66 -6.50 2.03 18.23
CA ASP A 66 -7.78 1.34 18.21
C ASP A 66 -8.18 0.86 16.81
N VAL A 67 -8.04 1.73 15.81
CA VAL A 67 -8.36 1.41 14.41
C VAL A 67 -7.31 0.45 13.82
N LYS A 68 -6.03 0.68 14.11
CA LYS A 68 -4.95 -0.21 13.68
C LYS A 68 -5.15 -1.63 14.24
N ALA A 69 -5.48 -1.76 15.52
CA ALA A 69 -5.78 -3.05 16.14
C ALA A 69 -7.02 -3.72 15.53
N ARG A 70 -8.08 -2.96 15.24
CA ARG A 70 -9.27 -3.47 14.55
C ARG A 70 -8.93 -4.05 13.17
N ILE A 71 -8.14 -3.33 12.37
CA ILE A 71 -7.72 -3.79 11.04
C ILE A 71 -6.82 -5.02 11.17
N ALA A 72 -5.83 -5.00 12.07
CA ALA A 72 -4.93 -6.13 12.30
C ALA A 72 -5.69 -7.41 12.71
N ASN A 73 -6.62 -7.31 13.65
CA ASN A 73 -7.46 -8.43 14.07
C ASN A 73 -8.36 -8.92 12.93
N PHE A 74 -8.89 -8.01 12.11
CA PHE A 74 -9.70 -8.38 10.95
C PHE A 74 -8.88 -9.11 9.88
N LEU A 75 -7.57 -8.86 9.78
CA LEU A 75 -6.69 -9.47 8.79
C LEU A 75 -5.89 -10.68 9.30
N GLU A 76 -6.12 -11.14 10.55
CA GLU A 76 -5.33 -12.21 11.18
C GLU A 76 -5.35 -13.54 10.38
N ASP A 77 -6.48 -13.84 9.73
CA ASP A 77 -6.72 -15.02 8.92
C ASP A 77 -6.62 -14.76 7.41
N ALA A 78 -6.24 -13.54 7.00
CA ALA A 78 -6.18 -13.18 5.60
C ALA A 78 -4.94 -13.78 4.91
N GLU A 79 -5.14 -14.39 3.74
CA GLU A 79 -4.03 -14.67 2.83
C GLU A 79 -3.44 -13.33 2.36
N ALA A 80 -2.11 -13.23 2.30
CA ALA A 80 -1.42 -12.02 1.90
C ALA A 80 -0.34 -12.32 0.86
N VAL A 81 -0.24 -11.43 -0.13
CA VAL A 81 0.81 -11.45 -1.14
C VAL A 81 1.70 -10.24 -0.94
N THR A 82 3.00 -10.49 -0.71
CA THR A 82 4.02 -9.43 -0.70
C THR A 82 4.64 -9.32 -2.08
N ILE A 83 4.49 -8.17 -2.70
CA ILE A 83 5.11 -7.82 -3.97
C ILE A 83 6.32 -6.93 -3.67
N PRO A 84 7.57 -7.40 -3.85
CA PRO A 84 8.74 -6.57 -3.65
C PRO A 84 8.80 -5.45 -4.70
N HIS A 85 9.47 -4.36 -4.33
CA HIS A 85 9.69 -3.26 -5.25
C HIS A 85 10.50 -3.72 -6.47
N ARG A 86 10.05 -3.29 -7.65
CA ARG A 86 10.84 -3.36 -8.88
C ARG A 86 10.57 -2.13 -9.74
N ALA A 87 11.62 -1.47 -10.21
CA ALA A 87 11.48 -0.37 -11.16
C ALA A 87 10.64 -0.80 -12.38
N ASN A 88 9.70 0.04 -12.81
CA ASN A 88 8.79 -0.22 -13.93
C ASN A 88 7.88 -1.45 -13.76
N ARG A 89 7.72 -1.98 -12.55
CA ARG A 89 6.66 -2.95 -12.24
C ARG A 89 5.39 -2.22 -11.87
N ALA A 90 4.27 -2.68 -12.42
CA ALA A 90 2.94 -2.28 -12.02
C ALA A 90 2.19 -3.42 -11.33
N VAL A 91 1.28 -3.06 -10.43
CA VAL A 91 0.35 -3.95 -9.74
C VAL A 91 -1.06 -3.37 -9.94
N LEU A 92 -1.94 -4.17 -10.54
CA LEU A 92 -3.36 -3.87 -10.70
C LEU A 92 -4.14 -4.77 -9.73
N PHE A 93 -5.00 -4.20 -8.92
CA PHE A 93 -5.76 -4.95 -7.92
C PHE A 93 -7.10 -4.29 -7.60
N HIS A 94 -8.03 -5.07 -7.05
CA HIS A 94 -9.33 -4.57 -6.61
C HIS A 94 -9.13 -3.60 -5.44
N SER A 95 -9.62 -2.36 -5.57
CA SER A 95 -9.35 -1.26 -4.63
C SER A 95 -9.86 -1.52 -3.21
N ASN A 96 -10.93 -2.33 -3.08
CA ASN A 96 -11.49 -2.67 -1.78
C ASN A 96 -10.71 -3.76 -1.02
N LEU A 97 -9.66 -4.35 -1.61
CA LEU A 97 -8.74 -5.24 -0.89
C LEU A 97 -7.88 -4.41 0.06
N PHE A 98 -7.76 -4.87 1.31
CA PHE A 98 -6.80 -4.28 2.23
C PHE A 98 -5.39 -4.40 1.67
N HIS A 99 -4.65 -3.30 1.71
CA HIS A 99 -3.28 -3.26 1.26
C HIS A 99 -2.47 -2.24 2.06
N MET A 100 -1.17 -2.47 2.14
CA MET A 100 -0.22 -1.58 2.81
C MET A 100 1.05 -1.44 1.97
N SER A 101 1.75 -0.31 2.12
CA SER A 101 3.13 -0.27 1.61
C SER A 101 3.98 -1.12 2.54
N ASP A 102 4.79 -2.00 1.97
CA ASP A 102 5.74 -2.80 2.75
C ASP A 102 6.79 -1.90 3.40
N ARG A 103 7.51 -2.43 4.40
CA ARG A 103 8.71 -1.78 4.92
C ARG A 103 9.71 -1.57 3.79
N PHE A 104 10.50 -0.52 3.88
CA PHE A 104 11.44 -0.18 2.82
C PHE A 104 12.74 0.35 3.40
N ASN A 105 13.83 0.09 2.68
CA ASN A 105 15.14 0.64 2.95
C ASN A 105 15.86 0.91 1.62
N PHE A 106 16.13 2.18 1.36
CA PHE A 106 16.74 2.68 0.12
C PHE A 106 17.93 3.58 0.46
N LEU A 107 18.82 3.76 -0.51
CA LEU A 107 19.94 4.70 -0.42
C LEU A 107 19.45 6.12 -0.07
N ASP A 108 20.34 6.88 0.58
CA ASP A 108 20.12 8.29 0.82
C ASP A 108 20.14 9.10 -0.49
N GLY A 109 19.50 10.26 -0.46
CA GLY A 109 19.39 11.15 -1.61
C GLY A 109 17.99 11.17 -2.21
N PHE A 110 17.65 12.28 -2.86
CA PHE A 110 16.28 12.52 -3.34
C PHE A 110 15.85 11.51 -4.42
N GLN A 111 16.75 11.17 -5.34
CA GLN A 111 16.48 10.24 -6.46
C GLN A 111 16.24 8.81 -5.98
N ASN A 112 16.82 8.42 -4.84
CA ASN A 112 16.80 7.06 -4.33
C ASN A 112 15.56 6.74 -3.49
N ARG A 113 14.72 7.74 -3.19
CA ARG A 113 13.52 7.53 -2.38
C ARG A 113 12.50 6.68 -3.13
N ARG A 114 11.96 5.65 -2.48
CA ARG A 114 10.81 4.88 -2.97
C ARG A 114 9.70 5.83 -3.40
N THR A 115 9.36 5.79 -4.69
CA THR A 115 8.29 6.60 -5.28
C THR A 115 7.22 5.68 -5.83
N ASN A 116 6.03 5.76 -5.24
CA ASN A 116 4.84 5.08 -5.74
C ASN A 116 3.96 6.08 -6.50
N ILE A 117 3.45 5.65 -7.65
CA ILE A 117 2.42 6.37 -8.39
C ILE A 117 1.15 5.53 -8.36
N THR A 118 0.04 6.16 -7.98
CA THR A 118 -1.27 5.50 -7.85
C THR A 118 -2.28 6.13 -8.79
N LEU A 119 -2.94 5.29 -9.58
CA LEU A 119 -4.10 5.61 -10.39
C LEU A 119 -5.30 4.83 -9.84
N LEU A 120 -6.45 5.51 -9.72
CA LEU A 120 -7.69 4.97 -9.20
C LEU A 120 -8.76 5.09 -10.28
N PHE A 121 -9.54 4.03 -10.47
CA PHE A 121 -10.58 3.97 -11.50
C PHE A 121 -11.87 3.37 -10.92
N GLY A 122 -13.01 3.90 -11.39
CA GLY A 122 -14.34 3.43 -10.99
C GLY A 122 -14.76 3.85 -9.59
N GLU A 123 -15.88 3.29 -9.13
CA GLU A 123 -16.51 3.56 -7.85
C GLU A 123 -16.44 2.32 -6.95
N ARG A 124 -16.17 2.50 -5.66
CA ARG A 124 -16.06 1.41 -4.69
C ARG A 124 -17.41 0.69 -4.53
N GLY A 125 -17.39 -0.65 -4.55
CA GLY A 125 -18.59 -1.47 -4.33
C GLY A 125 -19.43 -1.74 -5.60
N HIS A 126 -18.90 -1.41 -6.77
CA HIS A 126 -19.47 -1.73 -8.09
C HIS A 126 -18.74 -2.87 -8.78
#